data_AF-A0A101NQ81-F1
#
_entry.id   AF-A0A101NQ81-F1
#
_cell.length_a   1.000
_cell.length_b   1.000
_cell.length_c   1.000
_cell.angle_alpha   90.00
_cell.angle_beta   90.00
_cell.angle_gamma   90.00
#
_symmetry.space_group_name_H-M   'P 1'
#
loop_
_entity.id
_entity.type
_entity.pdbx_description
1 polymer ?
#
loop_
_entity_poly.entity_id
_entity_poly.type
_entity_poly.pdbx_seq_one_letter_code
_entity_poly.pdbx_strand_id
1 'polypeptide(L)' 'MTTRGTTPRPGALVDAPALHLDRLSDHQRTGRSCCWCSGTPDSRFPVRLGTDGADLRACPLCAGMYGVPAVDAGQ' A
#
# COMPACT_ATOMS: atom_id res chain seq x y z
N MET A 1 -22.50 20.51 -15.00
CA MET A 1 -22.31 19.28 -14.22
C MET A 1 -20.85 19.25 -13.76
N THR A 2 -20.55 19.83 -12.60
CA THR A 2 -19.17 19.93 -12.09
C THR A 2 -18.84 18.67 -11.31
N THR A 3 -17.94 17.84 -11.84
CA THR A 3 -17.41 16.68 -11.13
C THR A 3 -16.56 17.17 -9.96
N ARG A 4 -16.99 16.85 -8.73
CA ARG A 4 -16.18 17.08 -7.52
C ARG A 4 -14.92 16.24 -7.66
N GLY A 5 -13.77 16.89 -7.85
CA GLY A 5 -12.48 16.25 -7.71
C GLY A 5 -12.33 15.75 -6.28
N THR A 6 -12.39 14.43 -6.09
CA THR A 6 -11.95 13.79 -4.85
C THR A 6 -10.45 14.01 -4.76
N THR A 7 -10.03 15.01 -3.98
CA THR A 7 -8.64 15.12 -3.54
C THR A 7 -8.32 13.86 -2.75
N PRO A 8 -7.33 13.04 -3.14
CA PRO A 8 -6.91 11.90 -2.34
C PRO A 8 -6.40 12.45 -1.01
N ARG A 9 -7.12 12.19 0.10
CA ARG A 9 -6.63 12.57 1.42
C ARG A 9 -5.41 11.70 1.74
N PRO A 10 -4.26 12.28 2.09
CA PRO A 10 -3.15 11.52 2.64
C PRO A 10 -3.64 10.89 3.96
N GLY A 11 -3.61 9.56 4.04
CA GLY A 11 -4.10 8.83 5.21
C GLY A 11 -5.56 8.36 5.14
N ALA A 12 -6.24 8.50 3.99
CA ALA A 12 -7.44 7.70 3.75
C ALA A 12 -7.02 6.23 3.78
N LEU A 13 -7.48 5.47 4.79
CA LEU A 13 -7.44 4.01 4.73
C LEU A 13 -8.01 3.64 3.38
N VAL A 14 -7.14 3.14 2.50
CA VAL A 14 -7.56 2.73 1.18
C VAL A 14 -8.58 1.62 1.42
N ASP A 15 -9.77 1.74 0.82
CA ASP A 15 -10.68 0.60 0.56
C ASP A 15 -10.02 -0.37 -0.44
N ALA A 16 -8.75 -0.70 -0.21
CA ALA A 16 -8.04 -1.69 -0.98
C ALA A 16 -8.68 -3.02 -0.61
N PRO A 17 -8.88 -3.92 -1.59
CA PRO A 17 -9.47 -5.23 -1.35
C PRO A 17 -8.77 -5.84 -0.14
N ALA A 18 -9.56 -6.17 0.88
CA ALA A 18 -9.12 -6.52 2.23
C ALA A 18 -7.84 -7.36 2.15
N LEU A 19 -6.69 -6.73 2.44
CA LEU A 19 -5.43 -7.43 2.56
C LEU A 19 -5.54 -8.32 3.79
N HIS A 20 -5.93 -9.57 3.60
CA HIS A 20 -5.98 -10.54 4.68
C HIS A 20 -4.54 -10.92 5.02
N LEU A 21 -3.99 -10.40 6.12
CA LEU A 21 -2.64 -10.70 6.56
C LEU A 21 -2.40 -12.21 6.61
N ASP A 22 -3.39 -13.00 7.05
CA ASP A 22 -3.38 -14.47 7.08
C ASP A 22 -3.09 -15.14 5.73
N ARG A 23 -3.40 -14.47 4.62
CA ARG A 23 -3.19 -14.97 3.25
C ARG A 23 -1.90 -14.48 2.61
N LEU A 24 -1.20 -13.54 3.25
CA LEU A 24 0.09 -13.06 2.78
C LEU A 24 1.20 -14.05 3.11
N SER A 25 2.12 -14.23 2.17
CA SER A 25 3.39 -14.90 2.41
C SER A 25 4.28 -14.10 3.36
N ASP A 26 5.26 -14.76 3.97
CA ASP A 26 6.24 -14.10 4.85
C ASP A 26 7.02 -13.00 4.12
N HIS A 27 7.31 -13.18 2.83
CA HIS A 27 7.95 -12.15 2.01
C HIS A 27 7.10 -10.88 1.89
N GLN A 28 5.78 -11.02 1.78
CA GLN A 28 4.87 -9.88 1.69
C GLN A 28 4.70 -9.19 3.05
N ARG A 29 4.59 -9.97 4.13
CA ARG A 29 4.46 -9.46 5.51
C ARG A 29 5.69 -8.71 6.00
N THR A 30 6.87 -9.09 5.50
CA THR A 30 8.17 -8.46 5.82
C THR A 30 8.57 -7.37 4.82
N GLY A 31 7.70 -7.01 3.87
CA GLY A 31 7.97 -5.93 2.91
C GLY A 31 8.99 -6.26 1.83
N ARG A 32 9.37 -7.54 1.70
CA ARG A 32 10.29 -8.03 0.66
C ARG A 32 9.61 -8.23 -0.69
N SER A 33 8.28 -8.24 -0.74
CA SER A 33 7.48 -8.25 -1.97
C SER A 33 6.22 -7.42 -1.84
N CYS A 34 5.67 -7.00 -2.99
CA CYS A 34 4.43 -6.26 -3.06
C CYS A 34 3.29 -7.06 -2.41
N CYS A 35 2.60 -6.45 -1.45
CA CYS A 35 1.53 -7.10 -0.70
C CYS A 35 0.34 -7.54 -1.58
N TRP A 36 0.13 -6.95 -2.77
CA TRP A 36 -0.96 -7.32 -3.69
C TRP A 36 -0.57 -8.27 -4.80
N CYS A 37 0.60 -8.10 -5.42
CA CYS A 37 0.98 -8.85 -6.62
C CYS A 37 2.24 -9.72 -6.46
N SER A 38 2.84 -9.74 -5.27
CA SER A 38 4.11 -10.44 -4.99
C SER A 38 5.30 -9.97 -5.85
N GLY A 39 5.14 -8.89 -6.63
CA GLY A 39 6.22 -8.28 -7.41
C GLY A 39 7.23 -7.51 -6.58
N THR A 40 8.18 -6.87 -7.24
CA THR A 40 9.21 -6.05 -6.58
C THR A 40 8.57 -4.89 -5.81
N PRO A 41 8.78 -4.79 -4.49
CA PRO A 41 8.24 -3.70 -3.69
C PRO A 41 9.07 -2.43 -3.91
N ASP A 42 8.48 -1.28 -3.61
CA ASP A 42 9.19 -0.01 -3.57
C ASP A 42 9.02 0.60 -2.18
N SER A 43 10.15 0.96 -1.55
CA SER A 43 10.21 1.45 -0.17
C SER A 43 9.41 2.74 0.03
N ARG A 44 9.19 3.50 -1.05
CA ARG A 44 8.39 4.72 -1.05
C ARG A 44 6.90 4.45 -0.83
N PHE A 45 6.39 3.24 -1.00
CA PHE A 45 4.95 2.96 -0.87
C PHE A 45 4.63 2.01 0.31
N PRO A 46 4.71 2.47 1.56
CA PRO A 46 4.28 1.69 2.72
C PRO A 46 2.76 1.51 2.73
N VAL A 47 2.31 0.30 3.00
CA VAL A 47 0.89 -0.03 3.22
C VAL A 47 0.69 -0.27 4.71
N ARG A 48 -0.13 0.55 5.34
CA ARG A 48 -0.46 0.39 6.77
C ARG A 48 -1.81 -0.32 6.88
N LEU A 49 -1.76 -1.60 7.23
CA LEU A 49 -2.94 -2.31 7.74
C LEU A 49 -2.91 -2.20 9.27
N GLY A 50 -4.06 -1.90 9.89
CA GLY A 50 -4.15 -1.50 11.31
C GLY A 50 -3.34 -2.38 12.27
N THR A 51 -2.75 -1.73 13.30
CA THR A 51 -2.04 -2.22 14.52
C THR A 51 -1.12 -3.45 14.49
N ASP A 52 -1.17 -4.36 13.52
CA ASP A 52 -0.50 -5.68 13.55
C ASP A 52 0.99 -5.67 13.19
N GLY A 53 1.65 -4.51 13.18
CA GLY A 53 3.11 -4.42 13.07
C GLY A 53 3.72 -4.98 11.77
N ALA A 54 2.92 -5.36 10.78
CA ALA A 54 3.41 -5.82 9.48
C ALA A 54 4.02 -4.67 8.68
N ASP A 55 5.19 -4.90 8.05
CA ASP A 55 5.85 -3.92 7.18
C ASP A 55 5.46 -4.19 5.72
N LEU A 56 4.21 -3.88 5.37
CA LEU A 56 3.72 -4.10 4.01
C LEU A 56 4.21 -2.99 3.07
N ARG A 57 4.61 -3.39 1.86
CA ARG A 57 5.03 -2.49 0.79
C ARG A 57 4.25 -2.77 -0.48
N ALA A 58 3.99 -1.72 -1.26
CA ALA A 58 3.42 -1.84 -2.60
C ALA A 58 4.50 -1.61 -3.66
N CYS A 59 4.29 -2.17 -4.85
CA CYS A 59 5.02 -1.75 -6.05
C CYS A 59 4.40 -0.47 -6.64
N PRO A 60 5.10 0.29 -7.50
CA PRO A 60 4.58 1.52 -8.08
C PRO A 60 3.24 1.36 -8.82
N LEU A 61 3.05 0.22 -9.50
CA LEU A 61 1.82 -0.08 -10.24
C LEU A 61 0.63 -0.26 -9.28
N CYS A 62 0.79 -1.11 -8.26
CA CYS A 62 -0.27 -1.32 -7.27
C CYS A 62 -0.48 -0.07 -6.42
N ALA A 63 0.58 0.69 -6.12
CA ALA A 63 0.47 1.96 -5.41
C ALA A 63 -0.39 2.96 -6.18
N GLY A 64 -0.19 3.10 -7.49
CA GLY A 64 -1.05 3.96 -8.33
C GLY A 64 -2.49 3.45 -8.43
N MET A 65 -2.67 2.14 -8.57
CA MET A 65 -3.99 1.51 -8.68
C MET A 65 -4.83 1.65 -7.40
N TYR A 66 -4.19 1.48 -6.24
CA TYR A 66 -4.83 1.53 -4.92
C TYR A 66 -4.59 2.87 -4.20
N GLY A 67 -4.02 3.88 -4.85
CA GLY A 67 -3.82 5.21 -4.26
C GLY A 67 -2.92 5.23 -3.01
N VAL A 68 -1.93 4.34 -2.93
CA VAL A 68 -0.93 4.36 -1.84
C VAL A 68 -0.01 5.56 -2.06
N PRO A 69 0.03 6.54 -1.14
CA PRO A 69 0.88 7.69 -1.30
C PRO A 69 2.36 7.28 -1.20
N ALA A 70 3.18 7.90 -2.04
CA ALA A 70 4.62 7.84 -1.83
C ALA A 70 4.96 8.60 -0.55
N VAL A 71 5.69 7.96 0.35
CA VAL A 71 6.43 8.65 1.39
C VAL A 71 7.80 8.99 0.81
N ASP A 72 8.26 10.21 1.03
CA ASP A 72 9.68 10.49 0.91
C ASP A 72 10.38 9.56 1.90
N ALA A 73 11.07 8.55 1.38
CA ALA A 73 12.03 7.80 2.14
C ALA A 73 13.21 8.75 2.37
N GLY A 74 13.01 9.70 3.28
CA GLY A 74 14.07 10.53 3.82
C GLY A 74 15.18 9.59 4.28
N GLN A 75 16.31 9.72 3.60
CA GLN A 75 17.55 9.01 3.82
C GLN A 75 18.00 9.11 5.28
#